data_AF-A0A4U7KY01-F1
#
_entry.id   AF-A0A4U7KY01-F1
#
_cell.length_a   1.000
_cell.length_b   1.000
_cell.length_c   1.000
_cell.angle_alpha   90.00
_cell.angle_beta   90.00
_cell.angle_gamma   90.00
#
_symmetry.space_group_name_H-M   'P 1'
#
loop_
_entity.id
_entity.type
_entity.pdbx_description
1 polymer ?
#
loop_
_entity_poly.entity_id
_entity_poly.type
_entity_poly.pdbx_seq_one_letter_code
_entity_poly.pdbx_strand_id
1 'polypeptide(L)'
;MSTPPQTNDASSSRSTMDSISLPVSGKKGKLSAHERQAQVISKLLANPDKEIRIPQGPKEKSIRPPRDVMKNVTGSSAGAGSGEFHVYKQQRRREYERIQLMEEQNQKLKEQEEFERKRAQVQHKDEAKTDKNRAKREKKKLAALKAQAAAKGKDASKPTSAQKGDHTEPEAKRQRLHNEAVHRIEFRHKDESDDGDGEEA
;
A
#
# COMPACT_ATOMS: atom_id res chain seq x y z
N MET A 1 -76.86 8.26 24.27
CA MET A 1 -76.14 7.28 23.44
C MET A 1 -74.81 7.02 24.13
N SER A 2 -74.63 5.78 24.58
CA SER A 2 -73.55 5.30 25.47
C SER A 2 -72.41 4.71 24.65
N THR A 3 -71.15 4.96 25.05
CA THR A 3 -69.99 4.15 24.63
C THR A 3 -69.05 3.96 25.83
N PRO A 4 -68.70 2.70 26.21
CA PRO A 4 -67.71 2.37 27.24
C PRO A 4 -66.30 2.13 26.62
N PRO A 5 -65.26 1.82 27.42
CA PRO A 5 -63.85 2.10 27.12
C PRO A 5 -63.11 0.95 26.43
N GLN A 6 -61.91 1.22 25.90
CA GLN A 6 -60.94 0.18 25.52
C GLN A 6 -59.55 0.44 26.13
N THR A 7 -59.21 -0.40 27.11
CA THR A 7 -57.84 -0.65 27.59
C THR A 7 -57.28 -1.83 26.81
N ASN A 8 -56.14 -1.67 26.13
CA ASN A 8 -55.44 -2.78 25.48
C ASN A 8 -54.37 -3.34 26.43
N ASP A 9 -54.56 -4.60 26.82
CA ASP A 9 -53.63 -5.42 27.59
C ASP A 9 -52.35 -5.75 26.80
N ALA A 10 -51.20 -5.53 27.44
CA ALA A 10 -49.91 -6.00 26.98
C ALA A 10 -49.64 -7.41 27.55
N SER A 11 -49.71 -8.43 26.70
CA SER A 11 -49.29 -9.80 27.05
C SER A 11 -47.99 -10.16 26.33
N SER A 12 -46.89 -10.21 27.08
CA SER A 12 -45.59 -10.75 26.65
C SER A 12 -45.19 -11.90 27.58
N SER A 13 -45.21 -13.13 27.06
CA SER A 13 -44.70 -14.31 27.76
C SER A 13 -43.67 -15.05 26.89
N ARG A 14 -42.46 -14.47 26.88
CA ARG A 14 -41.14 -15.09 27.09
C ARG A 14 -41.05 -16.61 26.90
N SER A 15 -40.56 -17.04 25.73
CA SER A 15 -40.02 -18.39 25.47
C SER A 15 -38.55 -18.45 25.91
N THR A 16 -38.24 -19.30 26.90
CA THR A 16 -36.89 -19.63 27.36
C THR A 16 -36.49 -20.99 26.80
N MET A 17 -35.60 -21.03 25.80
CA MET A 17 -34.97 -22.26 25.33
C MET A 17 -33.50 -22.29 25.78
N ASP A 18 -33.28 -23.12 26.79
CA ASP A 18 -32.16 -24.05 27.01
C ASP A 18 -30.76 -23.62 26.55
N SER A 19 -29.95 -23.14 27.50
CA SER A 19 -28.51 -22.92 27.32
C SER A 19 -27.73 -24.09 27.90
N ILE A 20 -27.28 -25.00 27.03
CA ILE A 20 -26.30 -26.04 27.37
C ILE A 20 -24.98 -25.36 27.73
N SER A 21 -24.73 -25.21 29.03
CA SER A 21 -23.48 -24.66 29.57
C SER A 21 -22.39 -25.71 29.50
N LEU A 22 -21.48 -25.61 28.52
CA LEU A 22 -20.20 -26.29 28.53
C LEU A 22 -19.37 -25.82 29.75
N PRO A 23 -18.62 -26.70 30.43
CA PRO A 23 -17.89 -26.33 31.64
C PRO A 23 -16.72 -25.40 31.28
N VAL A 24 -16.80 -24.15 31.73
CA VAL A 24 -15.67 -23.22 31.74
C VAL A 24 -14.66 -23.71 32.77
N SER A 25 -13.80 -24.65 32.36
CA SER A 25 -12.58 -25.01 33.09
C SER A 25 -11.61 -23.83 32.92
N GLY A 26 -11.64 -22.91 33.87
CA GLY A 26 -10.77 -21.75 33.95
C GLY A 26 -9.33 -22.15 34.31
N LYS A 27 -8.59 -22.71 33.37
CA LYS A 27 -7.12 -22.66 33.42
C LYS A 27 -6.67 -21.40 32.71
N LYS A 28 -6.47 -20.33 33.48
CA LYS A 28 -5.86 -19.07 33.04
C LYS A 28 -4.36 -19.28 32.77
N GLY A 29 -4.03 -20.20 31.86
CA GLY A 29 -2.69 -20.37 31.31
C GLY A 29 -2.45 -19.37 30.18
N LYS A 30 -1.19 -19.05 29.91
CA LYS A 30 -0.81 -18.32 28.70
C LYS A 30 -1.10 -19.23 27.51
N LEU A 31 -2.27 -19.05 26.89
CA LEU A 31 -2.72 -19.81 25.73
C LEU A 31 -1.68 -19.78 24.62
N SER A 32 -1.47 -20.91 23.96
CA SER A 32 -0.59 -20.99 22.79
C SER A 32 -1.08 -20.04 21.68
N ALA A 33 -0.19 -19.63 20.76
CA ALA A 33 -0.59 -18.80 19.62
C ALA A 33 -1.74 -19.44 18.81
N HIS A 34 -1.66 -20.76 18.58
CA HIS A 34 -2.72 -21.52 17.92
C HIS A 34 -4.01 -21.60 18.74
N GLU A 35 -3.90 -21.72 20.06
CA GLU A 35 -5.06 -21.79 20.94
C GLU A 35 -5.82 -20.45 20.99
N ARG A 36 -5.10 -19.32 20.96
CA ARG A 36 -5.70 -17.99 20.82
C ARG A 36 -6.42 -17.82 19.48
N GLN A 37 -5.81 -18.28 18.39
CA GLN A 37 -6.46 -18.26 17.07
C GLN A 37 -7.71 -19.15 17.08
N ALA A 38 -7.63 -20.36 17.63
CA ALA A 38 -8.76 -21.29 17.72
C ALA A 38 -9.93 -20.71 18.52
N GLN A 39 -9.66 -20.00 19.62
CA GLN A 39 -10.69 -19.29 20.40
C GLN A 39 -11.34 -18.12 19.63
N VAL A 40 -10.55 -17.38 18.85
CA VAL A 40 -11.10 -16.31 18.00
C VAL A 40 -11.96 -16.91 16.88
N ILE A 41 -11.50 -18.00 16.26
CA ILE A 41 -12.24 -18.72 15.21
C ILE A 41 -13.53 -19.30 15.78
N SER A 42 -13.51 -19.98 16.92
CA SER A 42 -14.72 -20.56 17.53
C SER A 42 -15.74 -19.48 17.88
N LYS A 43 -15.28 -18.32 18.35
CA LYS A 43 -16.14 -17.15 18.62
C LYS A 43 -16.74 -16.55 17.34
N LEU A 44 -15.99 -16.53 16.24
CA LEU A 44 -16.45 -16.02 14.96
C LEU A 44 -17.49 -16.96 14.33
N LEU A 45 -17.25 -18.27 14.39
CA LEU A 45 -18.13 -19.31 13.85
C LEU A 45 -19.40 -19.52 14.70
N ALA A 46 -19.43 -19.06 15.95
CA ALA A 46 -20.63 -19.13 16.79
C ALA A 46 -21.82 -18.34 16.21
N ASN A 47 -21.55 -17.29 15.41
CA ASN A 47 -22.58 -16.51 14.72
C ASN A 47 -22.11 -16.17 13.29
N PRO A 48 -22.28 -17.08 12.31
CA PRO A 48 -21.76 -16.89 10.96
C PRO A 48 -22.48 -15.78 10.19
N ASP A 49 -23.74 -15.48 10.51
CA ASP A 49 -24.55 -14.47 9.83
C ASP A 49 -24.18 -13.02 10.20
N LYS A 50 -23.30 -12.83 11.20
CA LYS A 50 -22.91 -11.50 11.67
C LYS A 50 -21.82 -10.91 10.79
N GLU A 51 -22.07 -9.76 10.19
CA GLU A 51 -21.07 -9.02 9.42
C GLU A 51 -19.81 -8.72 10.23
N ILE A 52 -18.65 -9.05 9.65
CA ILE A 52 -17.34 -8.85 10.27
C ILE A 52 -16.84 -7.46 9.92
N ARG A 53 -16.76 -6.57 10.91
CA ARG A 53 -16.16 -5.24 10.73
C ARG A 53 -14.64 -5.31 10.85
N ILE A 54 -13.95 -5.30 9.72
CA ILE A 54 -12.49 -5.13 9.68
C ILE A 54 -12.17 -3.67 10.04
N PRO A 55 -11.31 -3.41 11.04
CA PRO A 55 -10.92 -2.05 11.36
C PRO A 55 -10.12 -1.46 10.18
N GLN A 56 -10.51 -0.26 9.74
CA GLN A 56 -9.70 0.51 8.80
C GLN A 56 -8.37 0.88 9.47
N GLY A 57 -7.31 1.06 8.67
CA GLY A 57 -5.98 1.40 9.15
C GLY A 57 -5.93 2.69 9.99
N PRO A 58 -4.83 2.92 10.73
CA PRO A 58 -4.66 4.12 11.54
C PRO A 58 -4.86 5.39 10.69
N LYS A 59 -5.80 6.25 11.10
CA LYS A 59 -6.03 7.52 10.41
C LYS A 59 -4.95 8.52 10.77
N GLU A 60 -4.54 9.33 9.81
CA GLU A 60 -3.63 10.44 10.07
C GLU A 60 -4.25 11.43 11.05
N LYS A 61 -3.43 11.95 11.97
CA LYS A 61 -3.85 13.00 12.89
C LYS A 61 -4.17 14.23 12.04
N SER A 62 -5.36 14.79 12.18
CA SER A 62 -5.77 16.03 11.52
C SER A 62 -6.45 16.95 12.53
N ILE A 63 -6.24 18.25 12.37
CA ILE A 63 -6.90 19.25 13.21
C ILE A 63 -8.18 19.66 12.53
N ARG A 64 -9.24 19.85 13.33
CA ARG A 64 -10.52 20.30 12.82
C ARG A 64 -10.34 21.65 12.11
N PRO A 65 -10.89 21.84 10.90
CA PRO A 65 -10.75 23.10 10.18
C PRO A 65 -11.31 24.27 11.01
N PRO A 66 -10.74 25.47 10.85
CA PRO A 66 -11.28 26.67 11.47
C PRO A 66 -12.73 26.89 11.01
N ARG A 67 -13.54 27.51 11.88
CA ARG A 67 -14.90 27.91 11.50
C ARG A 67 -14.81 29.13 10.60
N ASP A 68 -15.59 29.13 9.53
CA ASP A 68 -15.63 30.22 8.54
C ASP A 68 -16.15 31.53 9.16
N VAL A 69 -17.33 31.48 9.80
CA VAL A 69 -17.93 32.65 10.46
C VAL A 69 -17.96 32.46 11.98
N MET A 70 -17.37 33.41 12.69
CA MET A 70 -17.53 33.54 14.14
C MET A 70 -18.72 34.44 14.45
N LYS A 71 -19.71 33.92 15.18
CA LYS A 71 -20.95 34.64 15.50
C LYS A 71 -20.83 35.54 16.74
N ASN A 72 -19.74 35.39 17.51
CA ASN A 72 -19.60 35.93 18.85
C ASN A 72 -18.43 36.93 18.94
N VAL A 73 -18.20 37.70 17.87
CA VAL A 73 -17.07 38.64 17.82
C VAL A 73 -17.49 39.94 18.50
N THR A 74 -16.91 40.21 19.66
CA THR A 74 -17.07 41.51 20.34
C THR A 74 -16.31 42.59 19.56
N GLY A 75 -16.83 43.81 19.53
CA GLY A 75 -16.27 44.91 18.73
C GLY A 75 -14.80 45.23 19.05
N SER A 76 -14.06 45.76 18.07
CA SER A 76 -12.61 45.95 18.13
C SER A 76 -12.12 46.90 19.24
N SER A 77 -12.99 47.78 19.74
CA SER A 77 -12.69 48.71 20.85
C SER A 77 -13.25 48.23 22.19
N ALA A 78 -13.91 47.08 22.25
CA ALA A 78 -14.40 46.54 23.51
C ALA A 78 -13.24 46.04 24.38
N GLY A 79 -13.32 46.25 25.69
CA GLY A 79 -12.30 45.81 26.64
C GLY A 79 -12.22 44.28 26.77
N ALA A 80 -11.15 43.80 27.43
CA ALA A 80 -10.96 42.37 27.68
C ALA A 80 -12.06 41.80 28.59
N GLY A 81 -12.86 40.88 28.05
CA GLY A 81 -13.85 40.13 28.82
C GLY A 81 -13.22 39.00 29.64
N SER A 82 -13.93 38.51 30.66
CA SER A 82 -13.45 37.41 31.53
C SER A 82 -13.20 36.08 30.79
N GLY A 83 -13.86 35.87 29.64
CA GLY A 83 -13.69 34.68 28.81
C GLY A 83 -12.55 34.75 27.79
N GLU A 84 -11.96 35.94 27.57
CA GLU A 84 -11.01 36.16 26.48
C GLU A 84 -9.71 35.35 26.66
N PHE A 85 -9.26 35.20 27.91
CA PHE A 85 -8.10 34.37 28.23
C PHE A 85 -8.28 32.91 27.77
N HIS A 86 -9.48 32.35 27.95
CA HIS A 86 -9.77 30.98 27.53
C HIS A 86 -9.84 30.87 26.01
N VAL A 87 -10.38 31.88 25.31
CA VAL A 87 -10.38 31.92 23.85
C VAL A 87 -8.94 31.87 23.32
N TYR A 88 -8.07 32.75 23.82
CA TYR A 88 -6.65 32.76 23.46
C TYR A 88 -5.96 31.43 23.78
N LYS A 89 -6.18 30.87 24.97
CA LYS A 89 -5.57 29.57 25.37
C LYS A 89 -5.93 28.45 24.40
N GLN A 90 -7.20 28.34 24.00
CA GLN A 90 -7.64 27.30 23.07
C GLN A 90 -7.16 27.56 21.64
N GLN A 91 -7.17 28.82 21.20
CA GLN A 91 -6.65 29.20 19.88
C GLN A 91 -5.16 28.91 19.77
N ARG A 92 -4.36 29.32 20.76
CA ARG A 92 -2.91 29.08 20.80
C ARG A 92 -2.59 27.59 20.81
N ARG A 93 -3.32 26.81 21.60
CA ARG A 93 -3.16 25.34 21.62
C ARG A 93 -3.43 24.73 20.25
N ARG A 94 -4.54 25.11 19.62
CA ARG A 94 -4.89 24.64 18.26
C ARG A 94 -3.82 25.03 17.24
N GLU A 95 -3.28 26.25 17.34
CA GLU A 95 -2.26 26.74 16.42
C GLU A 95 -0.92 26.00 16.59
N TYR A 96 -0.51 25.73 17.83
CA TYR A 96 0.69 24.92 18.09
C TYR A 96 0.54 23.48 17.61
N GLU A 97 -0.62 22.85 17.85
CA GLU A 97 -0.92 21.53 17.30
C GLU A 97 -0.84 21.56 15.76
N ARG A 98 -1.30 22.65 15.12
CA ARG A 98 -1.30 22.81 13.65
C ARG A 98 0.09 22.95 13.08
N ILE A 99 0.91 23.80 13.69
CA ILE A 99 2.31 23.98 13.30
C ILE A 99 3.07 22.67 13.49
N GLN A 100 2.91 22.02 14.65
CA GLN A 100 3.57 20.74 14.94
C GLN A 100 3.20 19.66 13.91
N LEU A 101 1.92 19.53 13.57
CA LEU A 101 1.46 18.54 12.58
C LEU A 101 2.06 18.83 11.19
N MET A 102 2.10 20.10 10.78
CA MET A 102 2.72 20.51 9.51
C MET A 102 4.23 20.20 9.50
N GLU A 103 4.93 20.47 10.60
CA GLU A 103 6.35 20.15 10.75
C GLU A 103 6.60 18.64 10.70
N GLU A 104 5.80 17.83 11.41
CA GLU A 104 5.87 16.37 11.39
C GLU A 104 5.61 15.80 9.99
N GLN A 105 4.63 16.34 9.25
CA GLN A 105 4.36 15.95 7.87
C GLN A 105 5.55 16.29 6.95
N ASN A 106 6.08 17.51 7.05
CA ASN A 106 7.24 17.92 6.26
C ASN A 106 8.48 17.08 6.55
N GLN A 107 8.71 16.67 7.80
CA GLN A 107 9.80 15.76 8.15
C GLN A 107 9.61 14.38 7.52
N LYS A 108 8.40 13.79 7.64
CA LYS A 108 8.09 12.50 7.03
C LYS A 108 8.25 12.51 5.51
N LEU A 109 7.78 13.56 4.83
CA LEU A 109 7.92 13.68 3.38
C LEU A 109 9.39 13.75 2.95
N LYS A 110 10.22 14.51 3.66
CA LYS A 110 11.67 14.57 3.41
C LYS A 110 12.33 13.21 3.62
N GLU A 111 12.01 12.53 4.72
CA GLU A 111 12.56 11.19 5.01
C GLU A 111 12.14 10.16 3.94
N GLN A 112 10.89 10.21 3.49
CA GLN A 112 10.38 9.36 2.41
C GLN A 112 11.10 9.64 1.09
N GLU A 113 11.22 10.90 0.69
CA GLU A 113 11.93 11.29 -0.53
C GLU A 113 13.39 10.83 -0.51
N GLU A 114 14.09 11.03 0.62
CA GLU A 114 15.45 10.55 0.79
C GLU A 114 15.56 9.02 0.72
N PHE A 115 14.61 8.31 1.33
CA PHE A 115 14.56 6.86 1.32
C PHE A 115 14.32 6.33 -0.10
N GLU A 116 13.33 6.87 -0.81
CA GLU A 116 13.00 6.50 -2.18
C GLU A 116 14.17 6.78 -3.13
N ARG A 117 14.82 7.95 -2.99
CA ARG A 117 16.01 8.29 -3.76
C ARG A 117 17.15 7.30 -3.50
N LYS A 118 17.40 6.91 -2.24
CA LYS A 118 18.42 5.91 -1.90
C LYS A 118 18.06 4.54 -2.47
N ARG A 119 16.80 4.12 -2.36
CA ARG A 119 16.29 2.85 -2.89
C ARG A 119 16.46 2.78 -4.41
N ALA A 120 16.04 3.82 -5.14
CA ALA A 120 16.18 3.90 -6.59
C ALA A 120 17.65 3.85 -7.03
N GLN A 121 18.55 4.53 -6.31
CA GLN A 121 20.00 4.47 -6.61
C GLN A 121 20.58 3.06 -6.42
N VAL A 122 20.17 2.34 -5.38
CA VAL A 122 20.60 0.96 -5.15
C VAL A 122 20.06 0.04 -6.24
N GLN A 123 18.76 0.13 -6.54
CA GLN A 123 18.12 -0.64 -7.62
C GLN A 123 18.81 -0.41 -8.96
N HIS A 124 19.05 0.85 -9.36
CA HIS A 124 19.74 1.16 -10.61
C HIS A 124 21.18 0.60 -10.65
N LYS A 125 21.91 0.61 -9.52
CA LYS A 125 23.26 0.01 -9.44
C LYS A 125 23.21 -1.50 -9.63
N ASP A 126 22.22 -2.17 -9.05
CA ASP A 126 22.07 -3.62 -9.13
C ASP A 126 21.55 -4.07 -10.51
N GLU A 127 20.64 -3.31 -11.12
CA GLU A 127 20.21 -3.48 -12.50
C GLU A 127 21.38 -3.31 -13.46
N ALA A 128 22.16 -2.22 -13.34
CA ALA A 128 23.31 -2.00 -14.21
C ALA A 128 24.38 -3.11 -14.09
N LYS A 129 24.56 -3.71 -12.91
CA LYS A 129 25.43 -4.89 -12.74
C LYS A 129 24.82 -6.13 -13.38
N THR A 130 23.53 -6.36 -13.17
CA THR A 130 22.79 -7.50 -13.70
C THR A 130 22.75 -7.48 -15.22
N ASP A 131 22.50 -6.32 -15.84
CA ASP A 131 22.46 -6.13 -17.29
C ASP A 131 23.83 -6.34 -17.93
N LYS A 132 24.90 -5.81 -17.32
CA LYS A 132 26.27 -6.07 -17.78
C LYS A 132 26.58 -7.57 -17.77
N ASN A 133 26.15 -8.29 -16.74
CA ASN A 133 26.37 -9.73 -16.63
C ASN A 133 25.48 -10.53 -17.58
N ARG A 134 24.22 -10.12 -17.76
CA ARG A 134 23.27 -10.69 -18.71
C ARG A 134 23.79 -10.54 -20.15
N ALA A 135 24.20 -9.34 -20.55
CA ALA A 135 24.79 -9.07 -21.86
C ALA A 135 26.05 -9.91 -22.13
N LYS A 136 26.89 -10.14 -21.11
CA LYS A 136 28.06 -11.05 -21.24
C LYS A 136 27.63 -12.49 -21.49
N ARG A 137 26.61 -12.99 -20.77
CA ARG A 137 26.07 -14.36 -20.94
C ARG A 137 25.40 -14.54 -22.30
N GLU A 138 24.61 -13.56 -22.74
CA GLU A 138 23.94 -13.58 -24.04
C GLU A 138 24.95 -13.58 -25.19
N LYS A 139 25.99 -12.74 -25.13
CA LYS A 139 27.08 -12.77 -26.12
C LYS A 139 27.76 -14.15 -26.20
N LYS A 140 28.05 -14.78 -25.05
CA LYS A 140 28.60 -16.14 -25.01
C LYS A 140 27.63 -17.18 -25.58
N LYS A 141 26.33 -17.08 -25.25
CA LYS A 141 25.28 -17.97 -25.77
C LYS A 141 25.15 -17.84 -27.29
N LEU A 142 25.13 -16.63 -27.83
CA LEU A 142 25.08 -16.38 -29.27
C LEU A 142 26.33 -16.89 -29.98
N ALA A 143 27.51 -16.69 -29.42
CA ALA A 143 28.76 -17.23 -29.97
C ALA A 143 28.76 -18.77 -29.98
N ALA A 144 28.29 -19.41 -28.89
CA ALA A 144 28.17 -20.86 -28.81
C ALA A 144 27.14 -21.42 -29.81
N LEU A 145 25.98 -20.76 -29.97
CA LEU A 145 24.98 -21.13 -30.97
C LEU A 145 25.54 -20.99 -32.40
N LYS A 146 26.29 -19.92 -32.69
CA LYS A 146 26.93 -19.73 -34.00
C LYS A 146 28.00 -20.80 -34.27
N ALA A 147 28.81 -21.15 -33.27
CA ALA A 147 29.79 -22.22 -33.38
C ALA A 147 29.13 -23.59 -33.60
N GLN A 148 28.03 -23.89 -32.89
CA GLN A 148 27.26 -25.12 -33.12
C GLN A 148 26.59 -25.15 -34.50
N ALA A 149 26.08 -24.01 -34.99
CA ALA A 149 25.51 -23.91 -36.33
C ALA A 149 26.57 -24.10 -37.43
N ALA A 150 27.78 -23.56 -37.24
CA ALA A 150 28.91 -23.78 -38.14
C ALA A 150 29.38 -25.25 -38.12
N ALA A 151 29.40 -25.89 -36.94
CA ALA A 151 29.75 -27.31 -36.80
C ALA A 151 28.68 -28.27 -37.36
N LYS A 152 27.42 -27.85 -37.43
CA LYS A 152 26.30 -28.65 -37.97
C LYS A 152 26.08 -28.52 -39.49
N GLY A 153 26.90 -27.75 -40.20
CA GLY A 153 26.95 -27.74 -41.67
C GLY A 153 25.67 -27.21 -42.35
N LYS A 154 25.72 -25.96 -42.83
CA LYS A 154 24.93 -25.54 -43.98
C LYS A 154 25.88 -25.14 -45.10
N ASP A 155 26.04 -26.07 -46.02
CA ASP A 155 26.47 -25.80 -47.39
C ASP A 155 25.32 -25.06 -48.10
N ALA A 156 25.60 -23.84 -48.55
CA ALA A 156 24.79 -23.10 -49.51
C ALA A 156 25.69 -22.03 -50.14
N SER A 157 26.41 -22.46 -51.17
CA SER A 157 27.07 -21.64 -52.18
C SER A 157 26.21 -20.46 -52.67
N LYS A 158 26.72 -19.22 -52.62
CA LYS A 158 27.27 -18.48 -53.79
C LYS A 158 27.61 -17.01 -53.44
N PRO A 159 28.68 -16.40 -53.99
CA PRO A 159 29.23 -15.10 -53.58
C PRO A 159 28.98 -13.96 -54.59
N THR A 160 28.92 -12.70 -54.11
CA THR A 160 29.24 -11.42 -54.80
C THR A 160 29.21 -10.34 -53.70
N SER A 161 30.04 -9.30 -53.58
CA SER A 161 31.06 -8.65 -54.40
C SER A 161 31.87 -7.71 -53.50
N ALA A 162 33.11 -7.44 -53.91
CA ALA A 162 34.09 -6.56 -53.28
C ALA A 162 33.59 -5.14 -52.93
N GLN A 163 34.14 -4.57 -51.85
CA GLN A 163 34.88 -3.30 -51.90
C GLN A 163 35.81 -3.12 -50.69
N LYS A 164 37.07 -2.80 -51.01
CA LYS A 164 38.13 -2.32 -50.10
C LYS A 164 37.93 -0.82 -49.85
N GLY A 165 38.19 -0.37 -48.63
CA GLY A 165 38.37 1.03 -48.26
C GLY A 165 39.01 1.13 -46.89
N ASP A 166 40.10 1.89 -46.80
CA ASP A 166 41.12 1.87 -45.76
C ASP A 166 40.91 2.92 -44.63
N HIS A 167 41.51 2.64 -43.47
CA HIS A 167 41.77 3.42 -42.23
C HIS A 167 41.11 4.79 -41.94
N THR A 168 40.39 4.88 -40.79
CA THR A 168 40.67 5.84 -39.67
C THR A 168 39.80 5.56 -38.43
N GLU A 169 40.44 5.28 -37.28
CA GLU A 169 39.88 5.46 -35.92
C GLU A 169 39.96 6.97 -35.55
N PRO A 170 39.29 7.48 -34.49
CA PRO A 170 38.61 6.77 -33.38
C PRO A 170 37.18 7.28 -33.08
N GLU A 171 36.32 6.43 -32.50
CA GLU A 171 35.44 6.81 -31.38
C GLU A 171 34.47 5.68 -31.01
N ALA A 172 34.47 5.35 -29.72
CA ALA A 172 33.78 4.23 -29.11
C ALA A 172 32.25 4.35 -29.13
N LYS A 173 31.61 4.17 -30.29
CA LYS A 173 30.18 3.83 -30.35
C LYS A 173 30.03 2.32 -30.30
N ARG A 174 30.10 1.77 -29.09
CA ARG A 174 29.61 0.42 -28.81
C ARG A 174 28.12 0.39 -29.13
N GLN A 175 27.77 -0.10 -30.32
CA GLN A 175 26.40 -0.45 -30.65
C GLN A 175 25.88 -1.40 -29.58
N ARG A 176 24.99 -0.89 -28.73
CA ARG A 176 24.15 -1.71 -27.87
C ARG A 176 23.26 -2.49 -28.81
N LEU A 177 23.58 -3.76 -29.05
CA LEU A 177 22.65 -4.70 -29.64
C LEU A 177 21.52 -4.90 -28.62
N HIS A 178 20.57 -3.97 -28.63
CA HIS A 178 19.31 -4.09 -27.92
C HIS A 178 18.45 -5.03 -28.75
N ASN A 179 18.53 -6.34 -28.47
CA ASN A 179 17.50 -7.25 -28.91
C ASN A 179 16.25 -6.95 -28.08
N GLU A 180 15.29 -6.21 -28.64
CA GLU A 180 13.94 -6.02 -28.08
C GLU A 180 13.19 -7.34 -27.87
N ALA A 181 13.67 -8.45 -28.46
CA ALA A 181 13.05 -9.77 -28.40
C ALA A 181 13.40 -10.61 -27.15
N VAL A 182 14.23 -10.10 -26.21
CA VAL A 182 14.41 -10.79 -24.91
C VAL A 182 13.40 -10.18 -23.95
N HIS A 183 12.24 -10.84 -23.79
CA HIS A 183 11.28 -10.51 -22.75
C HIS A 183 12.03 -10.32 -21.43
N ARG A 184 12.07 -9.06 -20.95
CA ARG A 184 12.56 -8.73 -19.62
C ARG A 184 11.67 -9.52 -18.68
N ILE A 185 12.19 -10.60 -18.10
CA ILE A 185 11.51 -11.31 -17.02
C ILE A 185 11.53 -10.36 -15.84
N GLU A 186 10.52 -9.51 -15.79
CA GLU A 186 10.19 -8.69 -14.63
C GLU A 186 9.57 -9.66 -13.62
N PHE A 187 10.32 -9.95 -12.56
CA PHE A 187 9.76 -10.65 -11.42
C PHE A 187 8.72 -9.72 -10.82
N ARG A 188 7.42 -10.04 -10.99
CA ARG A 188 6.35 -9.34 -10.28
C ARG A 188 6.66 -9.41 -8.78
N HIS A 189 6.91 -8.26 -8.19
CA HIS A 189 7.06 -8.15 -6.75
C HIS A 189 5.68 -8.33 -6.11
N LYS A 190 5.64 -9.08 -5.01
CA LYS A 190 4.42 -9.54 -4.32
C LYS A 190 3.50 -8.42 -3.81
N ASP A 191 3.94 -7.17 -3.87
CA ASP A 191 3.22 -6.00 -3.36
C ASP A 191 2.35 -5.30 -4.43
N GLU A 192 2.36 -5.74 -5.69
CA GLU A 192 1.63 -5.12 -6.82
C GLU A 192 0.43 -5.94 -7.36
N SER A 193 -0.31 -6.63 -6.49
CA SER A 193 -1.59 -7.22 -6.91
C SER A 193 -2.55 -7.37 -5.73
N ASP A 194 -3.49 -6.43 -5.58
CA ASP A 194 -4.93 -6.71 -5.40
C ASP A 194 -5.75 -5.39 -5.34
N ASP A 195 -5.90 -4.70 -6.47
CA ASP A 195 -7.03 -3.78 -6.69
C ASP A 195 -7.46 -3.98 -8.14
N GLY A 196 -8.37 -4.95 -8.32
CA GLY A 196 -8.82 -5.43 -9.61
C GLY A 196 -9.69 -4.43 -10.34
N ASP A 197 -9.26 -4.07 -11.55
CA ASP A 197 -10.12 -3.58 -12.62
C ASP A 197 -11.16 -4.66 -12.97
N GLY A 198 -12.43 -4.34 -12.80
CA GLY A 198 -13.57 -5.07 -13.32
C GLY A 198 -14.51 -4.10 -14.02
N GLU A 199 -14.15 -3.66 -15.23
CA GLU A 199 -15.09 -3.00 -16.15
C GLU A 199 -15.75 -4.02 -17.10
N GLU A 200 -17.06 -3.80 -17.26
CA GLU A 200 -17.99 -4.13 -18.36
C GLU A 200 -18.23 -5.59 -18.79
N ALA A 201 -19.47 -6.04 -18.51
CA ALA A 201 -20.42 -6.49 -19.52
C ALA A 201 -21.85 -6.10 -19.09
#